data_AF-A6UQI4-F1
#
_entry.id   AF-A6UQI4-F1
#
_cell.length_a   1.000
_cell.length_b   1.000
_cell.length_c   1.000
_cell.angle_alpha   90.00
_cell.angle_beta   90.00
_cell.angle_gamma   90.00
#
_symmetry.space_group_name_H-M   'P 1'
#
loop_
_entity.id
_entity.type
_entity.pdbx_description
1 polymer ?
#
loop_
_entity_poly.entity_id
_entity_poly.type
_entity_poly.pdbx_seq_one_letter_code
_entity_poly.pdbx_strand_id
1 'polypeptide(L)'
;MKISPLKTGLIGGFSAILLEVMFKVSPPPAYGLCVACHTRDLMNWIVNNLLGTNLGMAPVSKFLPVLTVIGLLIGALAGAIIHKDFKIRRTHNLVVGFILGVLVLNFALLMGGCPIRMALRAGYGDLFGLIGLVGIAIGAVVGSEVYLKKA
;
A
#
# COMPACT_ATOMS: atom_id res chain seq x y z
N MET A 1 -11.11 17.54 -10.27
CA MET A 1 -10.69 17.26 -11.66
C MET A 1 -10.95 15.78 -11.93
N LYS A 2 -11.80 15.40 -12.88
CA LYS A 2 -12.06 13.98 -13.19
C LYS A 2 -10.89 13.42 -14.01
N ILE A 3 -9.81 13.02 -13.34
CA ILE A 3 -8.68 12.37 -14.01
C ILE A 3 -9.14 10.96 -14.40
N SER A 4 -9.00 10.61 -15.68
CA SER A 4 -9.32 9.25 -16.14
C SER A 4 -8.37 8.25 -15.48
N PRO A 5 -8.86 7.09 -14.98
CA PRO A 5 -8.02 6.05 -14.38
C PRO A 5 -6.84 5.64 -15.27
N LEU A 6 -7.05 5.66 -16.60
CA LEU A 6 -6.02 5.35 -17.59
C LEU A 6 -4.86 6.38 -17.56
N LYS A 7 -5.19 7.67 -17.45
CA LYS A 7 -4.18 8.75 -17.40
C LYS A 7 -3.36 8.65 -16.11
N THR A 8 -4.01 8.37 -14.98
CA THR A 8 -3.32 8.19 -13.70
C THR A 8 -2.42 6.96 -13.72
N GLY A 9 -2.89 5.85 -14.29
CA GLY A 9 -2.11 4.62 -14.44
C GLY A 9 -0.88 4.82 -15.32
N LEU A 10 -1.02 5.48 -16.47
CA LEU A 10 0.10 5.78 -17.38
C LEU A 10 1.13 6.70 -16.72
N ILE A 11 0.69 7.79 -16.09
CA ILE A 11 1.60 8.75 -15.44
C ILE A 11 2.32 8.09 -14.25
N GLY A 12 1.59 7.35 -13.41
CA GLY A 12 2.15 6.67 -12.24
C GLY A 12 3.08 5.51 -12.61
N GLY A 13 2.75 4.74 -13.65
CA GLY A 13 3.62 3.67 -14.14
C GLY A 13 4.90 4.22 -14.79
N PHE A 14 4.77 5.27 -15.61
CA PHE A 14 5.93 5.90 -16.26
C PHE A 14 6.87 6.56 -15.24
N SER A 15 6.34 7.21 -14.21
CA SER A 15 7.16 7.79 -13.15
C SER A 15 7.86 6.72 -12.32
N ALA A 16 7.23 5.57 -12.06
CA ALA A 16 7.86 4.44 -11.38
C ALA A 16 9.06 3.90 -12.15
N ILE A 17 8.91 3.65 -13.46
CA ILE A 17 10.00 3.19 -14.33
C ILE A 17 11.13 4.23 -14.38
N LEU A 18 10.79 5.51 -14.55
CA LEU A 18 11.78 6.58 -14.61
C LEU A 18 12.62 6.66 -13.33
N LEU A 19 11.98 6.56 -12.17
CA LEU A 19 12.66 6.57 -10.87
C LEU A 19 13.54 5.33 -10.70
N GLU A 20 13.08 4.14 -11.09
CA GLU A 20 13.87 2.90 -11.03
C GLU A 20 15.16 3.00 -11.85
N VAL A 21 15.08 3.55 -13.06
CA VAL A 21 16.24 3.81 -13.93
C VAL A 21 17.17 4.85 -13.33
N MET A 22 16.64 5.96 -12.80
CA MET A 22 17.45 7.02 -12.18
C MET A 22 18.22 6.54 -10.95
N PHE A 23 17.60 5.71 -10.11
CA PHE A 23 18.22 5.19 -8.89
C PHE A 23 19.04 3.90 -9.13
N LYS A 24 19.16 3.42 -10.38
CA LYS A 24 19.84 2.17 -10.76
C LYS A 24 19.41 0.96 -9.91
N VAL A 25 18.13 0.93 -9.55
CA VAL A 25 17.58 -0.12 -8.70
C VAL A 25 17.16 -1.28 -9.59
N SER A 26 17.91 -2.39 -9.54
CA SER A 26 17.57 -3.65 -10.23
C SER A 26 16.72 -4.55 -9.31
N PRO A 27 15.79 -5.38 -9.83
CA PRO A 27 14.86 -6.17 -9.02
C PRO A 27 15.63 -7.14 -8.10
N PRO A 28 15.32 -7.26 -6.78
CA PRO A 28 13.97 -7.27 -6.20
C PRO A 28 13.63 -6.26 -5.07
N PRO A 29 14.15 -5.01 -4.99
CA PRO A 29 13.70 -4.07 -3.97
C PRO A 29 12.57 -3.15 -4.50
N ALA A 30 11.49 -3.74 -5.02
CA ALA A 30 10.26 -2.99 -5.30
C ALA A 30 9.55 -2.68 -3.97
N TYR A 31 10.01 -1.65 -3.25
CA TYR A 31 9.30 -1.12 -2.09
C TYR A 31 8.20 -0.19 -2.57
N GLY A 32 6.99 -0.73 -2.73
CA GLY A 32 5.83 0.07 -3.13
C GLY A 32 5.24 0.87 -1.96
N LEU A 33 4.53 1.96 -2.27
CA LEU A 33 3.69 2.67 -1.31
C LEU A 33 2.55 1.73 -0.85
N CYS A 34 2.73 1.08 0.29
CA CYS A 34 1.80 0.10 0.84
C CYS A 34 1.45 0.41 2.28
N VAL A 35 0.16 0.57 2.58
CA VAL A 35 -0.31 0.78 3.95
C VAL A 35 0.17 -0.34 4.87
N ALA A 36 0.17 -1.60 4.43
CA ALA A 36 0.67 -2.72 5.24
C ALA A 36 2.18 -2.64 5.50
N CYS A 37 3.01 -2.41 4.47
CA CYS A 37 4.47 -2.33 4.64
C CYS A 37 4.89 -1.13 5.47
N HIS A 38 4.28 0.04 5.25
CA HIS A 38 4.55 1.23 6.05
C HIS A 38 4.08 1.07 7.51
N THR A 39 2.97 0.33 7.75
CA THR A 39 2.52 0.01 9.12
C THR A 39 3.51 -0.92 9.81
N ARG A 40 4.01 -1.95 9.11
CA ARG A 40 5.08 -2.81 9.61
C ARG A 40 6.34 -2.00 9.93
N ASP A 41 6.78 -1.11 9.05
CA ASP A 41 7.98 -0.30 9.29
C ASP A 41 7.80 0.65 10.48
N LEU A 42 6.60 1.24 10.68
CA LEU A 42 6.31 2.02 11.87
C LEU A 42 6.36 1.16 13.14
N MET A 43 5.71 0.00 13.14
CA MET A 43 5.71 -0.90 14.30
C MET A 43 7.11 -1.42 14.61
N ASN A 44 7.88 -1.83 13.60
CA ASN A 44 9.26 -2.28 13.78
C ASN A 44 10.15 -1.13 14.28
N TRP A 45 9.95 0.11 13.82
CA TRP A 45 10.68 1.27 14.34
C TRP A 45 10.37 1.54 15.82
N ILE A 46 9.09 1.50 16.21
CA ILE A 46 8.67 1.67 17.61
C ILE A 46 9.28 0.57 18.48
N VAL A 47 9.15 -0.69 18.06
CA VAL A 47 9.66 -1.86 18.80
C VAL A 47 11.17 -1.83 18.92
N ASN A 48 11.89 -1.49 17.85
CA ASN A 48 13.35 -1.41 17.88
C ASN A 48 13.85 -0.28 18.80
N ASN A 49 13.16 0.87 18.84
CA ASN A 49 13.51 1.96 19.76
C ASN A 49 13.13 1.68 21.21
N LEU A 50 12.08 0.90 21.45
CA LEU A 50 11.59 0.62 22.81
C LEU A 50 12.28 -0.59 23.46
N LEU A 51 12.53 -1.64 22.67
CA LEU A 51 13.04 -2.93 23.15
C LEU A 51 14.49 -3.22 22.71
N GLY A 52 15.14 -2.29 21.98
CA GLY A 52 16.52 -2.46 21.51
C GLY A 52 16.71 -3.59 20.50
N THR A 53 15.62 -4.07 19.88
CA THR A 53 15.66 -5.13 18.88
C THR A 53 16.11 -4.61 17.51
N ASN A 54 16.47 -5.52 16.60
CA ASN A 54 16.85 -5.19 15.22
C ASN A 54 15.91 -5.86 14.20
N LEU A 55 14.61 -5.60 14.32
CA LEU A 55 13.62 -6.06 13.34
C LEU A 55 13.87 -5.40 11.97
N GLY A 56 13.66 -6.15 10.89
CA GLY A 56 13.90 -5.69 9.52
C GLY A 56 13.04 -4.47 9.16
N MET A 57 13.67 -3.44 8.60
CA MET A 57 13.03 -2.17 8.21
C MET A 57 13.56 -1.72 6.86
N ALA A 58 12.73 -1.04 6.06
CA ALA A 58 13.21 -0.39 4.85
C ALA A 58 14.29 0.65 5.19
N PRO A 59 15.40 0.76 4.42
CA PRO A 59 16.49 1.70 4.72
C PRO A 59 16.01 3.14 4.83
N VAL A 60 15.05 3.54 4.00
CA VAL A 60 14.47 4.89 3.98
C VAL A 60 13.67 5.18 5.26
N SER A 61 12.95 4.20 5.79
CA SER A 61 12.15 4.37 7.02
C SER A 61 13.01 4.48 8.29
N LYS A 62 14.30 4.06 8.24
CA LYS A 62 15.25 4.29 9.34
C LYS A 62 15.66 5.76 9.45
N PHE A 63 15.87 6.42 8.31
CA PHE A 63 16.34 7.81 8.24
C PHE A 63 15.20 8.83 8.24
N LEU A 64 14.06 8.48 7.65
CA LEU A 64 12.89 9.36 7.53
C LEU A 64 11.65 8.63 8.05
N PRO A 65 11.43 8.55 9.38
CA PRO A 65 10.24 7.96 9.96
C PRO A 65 8.95 8.69 9.53
N VAL A 66 9.06 9.92 9.04
CA VAL A 66 7.95 10.65 8.40
C VAL A 66 7.42 9.88 7.18
N LEU A 67 8.24 9.12 6.45
CA LEU A 67 7.80 8.30 5.32
C LEU A 67 7.21 6.93 5.74
N THR A 68 6.79 6.80 7.00
CA THR A 68 5.94 5.70 7.47
C THR A 68 4.45 6.01 7.21
N VAL A 69 3.52 5.27 7.83
CA VAL A 69 2.08 5.50 7.70
C VAL A 69 1.69 6.95 7.98
N ILE A 70 2.45 7.64 8.84
CA ILE A 70 2.18 9.02 9.25
C ILE A 70 2.28 9.98 8.06
N GLY A 71 3.39 9.96 7.30
CA GLY A 71 3.53 10.83 6.14
C GLY A 71 2.61 10.45 5.00
N LEU A 72 2.29 9.15 4.85
CA LEU A 72 1.27 8.72 3.90
C LEU A 72 -0.10 9.32 4.25
N LEU A 73 -0.49 9.28 5.52
CA LEU A 73 -1.73 9.88 6.02
C LEU A 73 -1.74 11.39 5.82
N ILE A 74 -0.67 12.09 6.19
CA ILE A 74 -0.58 13.56 6.05
C ILE A 74 -0.60 13.95 4.56
N GLY A 75 0.13 13.26 3.70
CA GLY A 75 0.15 13.52 2.26
C GLY A 75 -1.20 13.27 1.60
N ALA A 76 -1.87 12.16 1.95
CA ALA A 76 -3.22 11.86 1.48
C ALA A 76 -4.24 12.90 1.98
N LEU A 77 -4.14 13.33 3.25
CA LEU A 77 -5.01 14.34 3.83
C LEU A 77 -4.80 15.71 3.16
N ALA A 78 -3.55 16.14 3.00
CA ALA A 78 -3.21 17.38 2.32
C ALA A 78 -3.75 17.38 0.88
N GLY A 79 -3.55 16.28 0.14
CA GLY A 79 -4.11 16.11 -1.19
C GLY A 79 -5.64 16.20 -1.21
N ALA A 80 -6.32 15.53 -0.28
CA ALA A 80 -7.79 15.56 -0.18
C ALA A 80 -8.32 16.97 0.14
N ILE A 81 -7.63 17.75 0.97
CA ILE A 81 -7.99 19.13 1.33
C ILE A 81 -7.77 20.07 0.13
N ILE A 82 -6.59 20.01 -0.50
CA ILE A 82 -6.26 20.86 -1.67
C ILE A 82 -7.27 20.63 -2.80
N HIS A 83 -7.66 19.38 -3.04
CA HIS A 83 -8.63 19.03 -4.08
C HIS A 83 -10.10 19.15 -3.66
N LYS A 84 -10.38 19.54 -2.40
CA LYS A 84 -11.73 19.68 -1.83
C LYS A 84 -12.58 18.40 -1.93
N ASP A 85 -11.92 17.24 -1.91
CA ASP A 85 -12.57 15.92 -2.02
C ASP A 85 -12.64 15.20 -0.65
N PHE A 86 -12.30 15.89 0.45
CA PHE A 86 -12.36 15.34 1.79
C PHE A 86 -13.82 15.07 2.21
N LYS A 87 -14.14 13.79 2.48
CA LYS A 87 -15.45 13.35 2.98
C LYS A 87 -15.25 12.37 4.12
N ILE A 88 -15.91 12.63 5.25
CA ILE A 88 -15.95 11.71 6.37
C ILE A 88 -16.95 10.61 6.04
N ARG A 89 -16.49 9.36 6.05
CA ARG A 89 -17.34 8.17 5.85
C ARG A 89 -17.39 7.38 7.15
N ARG A 90 -18.58 6.87 7.49
CA ARG A 90 -18.78 5.92 8.60
C ARG A 90 -18.84 4.51 8.05
N THR A 91 -18.22 3.59 8.76
CA THR A 91 -18.34 2.15 8.51
C THR A 91 -19.68 1.65 9.04
N HIS A 92 -20.34 0.77 8.30
CA HIS A 92 -21.64 0.20 8.67
C HIS A 92 -21.58 -0.59 10.00
N ASN A 93 -20.58 -1.45 10.18
CA ASN A 93 -20.32 -2.20 11.41
C ASN A 93 -18.85 -2.10 11.83
N LEU A 94 -18.57 -1.40 12.93
CA LEU A 94 -17.20 -1.14 13.40
C LEU A 94 -16.42 -2.42 13.71
N VAL A 95 -17.06 -3.36 14.41
CA VAL A 95 -16.43 -4.62 14.86
C VAL A 95 -16.02 -5.47 13.64
N VAL A 96 -16.94 -5.63 12.68
CA VAL A 96 -16.67 -6.41 11.46
C VAL A 96 -15.57 -5.75 10.63
N GLY A 97 -15.62 -4.43 10.44
CA GLY A 97 -14.59 -3.69 9.72
C GLY A 97 -13.20 -3.81 10.38
N PHE A 98 -13.14 -3.79 11.70
CA PHE A 98 -11.89 -3.95 12.45
C PHE A 98 -11.30 -5.35 12.26
N ILE A 99 -12.12 -6.41 12.44
CA ILE A 99 -11.67 -7.80 12.27
C ILE A 99 -11.19 -8.03 10.83
N LEU A 100 -11.93 -7.56 9.84
CA LEU A 100 -11.52 -7.64 8.43
C LEU A 100 -10.20 -6.90 8.18
N GLY A 101 -10.01 -5.72 8.77
CA GLY A 101 -8.76 -4.96 8.68
C GLY A 101 -7.56 -5.71 9.25
N VAL A 102 -7.72 -6.36 10.41
CA VAL A 102 -6.69 -7.20 11.04
C VAL A 102 -6.33 -8.38 10.13
N LEU A 103 -7.32 -9.08 9.57
CA LEU A 103 -7.09 -10.19 8.65
C LEU A 103 -6.33 -9.72 7.41
N VAL A 104 -6.77 -8.63 6.78
CA VAL A 104 -6.12 -8.06 5.59
C VAL A 104 -4.66 -7.71 5.87
N LEU A 105 -4.36 -7.07 7.01
CA LEU A 105 -2.98 -6.72 7.37
C LEU A 105 -2.11 -7.98 7.53
N ASN A 106 -2.59 -9.01 8.22
CA ASN A 106 -1.84 -10.25 8.42
C ASN A 106 -1.56 -10.95 7.08
N PHE A 107 -2.59 -11.15 6.24
CA PHE A 107 -2.41 -11.80 4.93
C PHE A 107 -1.57 -10.95 3.96
N ALA A 108 -1.70 -9.63 4.01
CA ALA A 108 -0.87 -8.74 3.21
C ALA A 108 0.62 -8.82 3.59
N LEU A 109 0.94 -9.07 4.86
CA LEU A 109 2.33 -9.25 5.29
C LEU A 109 2.89 -10.64 4.91
N LEU A 110 2.05 -11.68 4.92
CA LEU A 110 2.47 -13.04 4.53
C LEU A 110 2.83 -13.15 3.05
N MET A 111 2.03 -12.58 2.15
CA MET A 111 2.26 -12.68 0.70
C MET A 111 2.81 -11.40 0.03
N GLY A 112 2.77 -10.26 0.71
CA GLY A 112 3.18 -8.98 0.13
C GLY A 112 2.06 -8.27 -0.64
N GLY A 113 0.89 -8.09 -0.04
CA GLY A 113 -0.36 -7.62 -0.67
C GLY A 113 -0.39 -6.17 -1.20
N CYS A 114 0.75 -5.54 -1.47
CA CYS A 114 0.79 -4.22 -2.10
C CYS A 114 0.46 -4.35 -3.60
N PRO A 115 -0.63 -3.73 -4.09
CA PRO A 115 -0.99 -3.83 -5.51
C PRO A 115 0.08 -3.21 -6.42
N ILE A 116 0.72 -2.11 -6.00
CA ILE A 116 1.80 -1.48 -6.77
C ILE A 116 3.01 -2.41 -6.86
N ARG A 117 3.44 -3.00 -5.75
CA ARG A 117 4.57 -3.93 -5.73
C ARG A 117 4.30 -5.17 -6.59
N MET A 118 3.11 -5.72 -6.49
CA MET A 118 2.71 -6.89 -7.27
C MET A 118 2.60 -6.57 -8.76
N ALA A 119 2.09 -5.40 -9.12
CA ALA A 119 2.05 -4.93 -10.50
C ALA A 119 3.46 -4.73 -11.08
N LEU A 120 4.39 -4.12 -10.33
CA LEU A 120 5.78 -3.97 -10.76
C LEU A 120 6.45 -5.35 -10.93
N ARG A 121 6.32 -6.25 -9.95
CA ARG A 121 6.85 -7.63 -10.04
C ARG A 121 6.29 -8.38 -11.25
N ALA A 122 4.98 -8.28 -11.49
CA ALA A 122 4.36 -8.85 -12.68
C ALA A 122 4.92 -8.22 -13.97
N GLY A 123 5.20 -6.91 -13.98
CA GLY A 123 5.87 -6.22 -15.07
C GLY A 123 7.30 -6.71 -15.34
N TYR A 124 8.01 -7.16 -14.31
CA TYR A 124 9.32 -7.83 -14.42
C TYR A 124 9.23 -9.29 -14.87
N GLY A 125 8.03 -9.83 -15.13
CA GLY A 125 7.82 -11.22 -15.52
C GLY A 125 7.74 -12.21 -14.37
N ASP A 126 7.60 -11.75 -13.12
CA ASP A 126 7.41 -12.63 -11.96
C ASP A 126 5.99 -13.19 -11.91
N LEU A 127 5.87 -14.51 -12.06
CA LEU A 127 4.60 -15.23 -12.03
C LEU A 127 3.88 -15.13 -10.68
N PHE A 128 4.61 -15.06 -9.57
CA PHE A 128 4.01 -14.87 -8.24
C PHE A 128 3.42 -13.47 -8.09
N GLY A 129 4.05 -12.46 -8.71
CA GLY A 129 3.52 -11.11 -8.78
C GLY A 129 2.19 -11.05 -9.52
N LEU A 130 2.10 -11.76 -10.64
CA LEU A 130 0.88 -11.83 -11.46
C LEU A 130 -0.27 -12.55 -10.72
N ILE A 131 0.00 -13.72 -10.13
CA ILE A 131 -1.00 -14.47 -9.36
C ILE A 131 -1.49 -13.65 -8.16
N GLY A 132 -0.57 -12.99 -7.45
CA GLY A 132 -0.90 -12.12 -6.33
C GLY A 132 -1.78 -10.94 -6.76
N LEU A 133 -1.50 -10.31 -7.90
CA LEU A 133 -2.29 -9.21 -8.43
C LEU A 133 -3.71 -9.64 -8.80
N VAL A 134 -3.86 -10.79 -9.46
CA VAL A 134 -5.17 -11.37 -9.80
C VAL A 134 -5.95 -11.73 -8.53
N GLY A 135 -5.28 -12.31 -7.53
CA GLY A 135 -5.88 -12.63 -6.23
C GLY A 135 -6.41 -11.38 -5.51
N ILE A 136 -5.63 -10.29 -5.50
CA ILE A 136 -6.06 -9.00 -4.93
C ILE A 136 -7.29 -8.46 -5.69
N ALA A 137 -7.30 -8.54 -7.02
CA ALA A 137 -8.42 -8.08 -7.83
C ALA A 137 -9.71 -8.87 -7.56
N ILE A 138 -9.64 -10.20 -7.55
CA ILE A 138 -10.78 -11.08 -7.24
C ILE A 138 -11.28 -10.80 -5.82
N GLY A 139 -10.37 -10.74 -4.84
CA GLY A 139 -10.74 -10.45 -3.45
C GLY A 139 -11.43 -9.10 -3.28
N ALA A 140 -10.98 -8.06 -3.98
CA ALA A 140 -11.61 -6.74 -3.97
C ALA A 140 -13.03 -6.77 -4.56
N VAL A 141 -13.22 -7.46 -5.70
CA VAL A 141 -14.54 -7.59 -6.35
C VAL A 141 -15.50 -8.35 -5.44
N VAL A 142 -15.10 -9.52 -4.95
CA VAL A 142 -15.92 -10.35 -4.05
C VAL A 142 -16.26 -9.56 -2.77
N GLY A 143 -15.28 -8.88 -2.17
CA GLY A 143 -15.51 -8.03 -1.00
C GLY A 143 -16.52 -6.91 -1.28
N SER A 144 -16.44 -6.25 -2.43
CA SER A 144 -17.39 -5.20 -2.79
C SER A 144 -18.81 -5.72 -3.05
N GLU A 145 -18.97 -6.81 -3.80
CA GLU A 145 -20.28 -7.33 -4.19
C GLU A 145 -20.97 -8.08 -3.05
N VAL A 146 -20.21 -8.77 -2.19
CA VAL A 146 -20.78 -9.59 -1.11
C VAL A 146 -20.99 -8.78 0.17
N TYR A 147 -20.06 -7.89 0.54
CA TYR A 147 -20.14 -7.16 1.80
C TYR A 147 -20.70 -5.74 1.64
N LEU A 148 -20.23 -4.96 0.65
CA LEU A 148 -20.60 -3.54 0.54
C LEU A 148 -21.93 -3.31 -0.19
N LYS A 149 -22.30 -4.19 -1.13
CA LYS A 149 -23.54 -4.04 -1.90
C LYS A 149 -24.78 -4.64 -1.23
N LYS A 150 -24.56 -5.55 -0.26
CA LYS A 150 -25.62 -6.16 0.55
C LYS A 150 -25.88 -5.43 1.89
N ALA A 151 -25.02 -4.49 2.27
CA ALA A 151 -25.16 -3.65 3.47
C ALA A 151 -25.82 -2.32 3.13
#